data_AF-A0A379AJQ3-F1
#
_entry.id   AF-A0A379AJQ3-F1
#
_cell.length_a   1.000
_cell.length_b   1.000
_cell.length_c   1.000
_cell.angle_alpha   90.00
_cell.angle_beta   90.00
_cell.angle_gamma   90.00
#
_symmetry.space_group_name_H-M   'P 1'
#
loop_
_entity.id
_entity.type
_entity.pdbx_description
1 polymer ?
#
loop_
_entity_poly.entity_id
_entity_poly.type
_entity_poly.pdbx_seq_one_letter_code
_entity_poly.pdbx_strand_id
1 'polypeptide(L)'
;MSVMFDPESAVYPFPPKPARLSDDEKAFYREKIKALLKARNAVMVAHYYTDPEIQALAEETGGCVSDSLEMARFGSNHSATTLLVAGVRFMGETAKILSPEKTVLMPTLQAECSLDLGCPIEEFNAFCDAHPDRTVVVYANTSAAVKARADWVVTSSICGRAD
;
A
#
# COMPACT_ATOMS: atom_id res chain seq x y z
N MET A 1 3.26 33.66 10.39
CA MET A 1 4.67 33.58 9.97
C MET A 1 4.75 32.42 8.99
N SER A 2 5.01 32.70 7.72
CA SER A 2 5.14 31.67 6.67
C SER A 2 6.30 30.75 7.04
N VAL A 3 6.01 29.49 7.38
CA VAL A 3 7.06 28.48 7.52
C VAL A 3 7.59 28.26 6.11
N MET A 4 8.75 28.86 5.81
CA MET A 4 9.44 28.64 4.55
C MET A 4 9.74 27.15 4.44
N PHE A 5 9.32 26.56 3.33
CA PHE A 5 9.66 25.20 2.91
C PHE A 5 11.17 24.97 3.10
N ASP A 6 11.54 24.06 3.99
CA ASP A 6 12.93 23.62 4.16
C ASP A 6 13.22 22.49 3.17
N PRO A 7 13.99 22.74 2.09
CA PRO A 7 14.28 21.74 1.08
C PRO A 7 15.13 20.56 1.60
N GLU A 8 15.87 20.70 2.71
CA GLU A 8 16.62 19.58 3.28
C GLU A 8 15.70 18.56 3.98
N SER A 9 14.60 19.04 4.58
CA SER A 9 13.56 18.18 5.14
C SER A 9 12.77 17.36 4.11
N ALA A 10 12.85 17.75 2.82
CA ALA A 10 12.16 17.10 1.70
C ALA A 10 12.98 16.00 1.01
N VAL A 11 14.23 15.75 1.44
CA VAL A 11 15.09 14.72 0.84
C VAL A 11 14.75 13.36 1.46
N TYR A 12 13.94 12.57 0.76
CA TYR A 12 13.67 11.19 1.15
C TYR A 12 14.85 10.28 0.76
N PRO A 13 15.60 9.69 1.72
CA PRO A 13 16.72 8.82 1.39
C PRO A 13 16.18 7.49 0.83
N PHE A 14 16.53 7.17 -0.41
CA PHE A 14 16.15 5.90 -1.01
C PHE A 14 16.92 4.75 -0.33
N PRO A 15 16.25 3.63 0.01
CA PRO A 15 16.91 2.47 0.59
C PRO A 15 17.92 1.87 -0.40
N PRO A 16 18.98 1.20 0.10
CA PRO A 16 19.92 0.50 -0.76
C PRO A 16 19.20 -0.56 -1.59
N LYS A 17 19.66 -0.77 -2.83
CA LYS A 17 19.11 -1.82 -3.68
C LYS A 17 19.35 -3.19 -3.04
N PRO A 18 18.39 -4.13 -3.09
CA PRO A 18 18.57 -5.48 -2.58
C PRO A 18 19.76 -6.18 -3.23
N ALA A 19 20.41 -7.07 -2.48
CA ALA A 19 21.43 -7.96 -3.03
C ALA A 19 20.81 -8.85 -4.13
N ARG A 20 21.57 -9.06 -5.21
CA ARG A 20 21.13 -9.96 -6.28
C ARG A 20 21.27 -11.41 -5.81
N LEU A 21 20.19 -12.17 -5.91
CA LEU A 21 20.18 -13.61 -5.69
C LEU A 21 20.76 -14.34 -6.91
N SER A 22 21.42 -15.47 -6.67
CA SER A 22 21.75 -16.45 -7.71
C SER A 22 20.50 -17.13 -8.27
N ASP A 23 20.60 -17.76 -9.43
CA ASP A 23 19.46 -18.43 -10.07
C ASP A 23 18.92 -19.59 -9.22
N ASP A 24 19.81 -20.33 -8.53
CA ASP A 24 19.43 -21.41 -7.61
C ASP A 24 18.67 -20.87 -6.39
N GLU A 25 19.12 -19.75 -5.82
CA GLU A 25 18.42 -19.09 -4.70
C GLU A 25 17.05 -18.57 -5.13
N LYS A 26 16.96 -17.95 -6.31
CA LYS A 26 15.67 -17.49 -6.87
C LYS A 26 14.70 -18.66 -7.04
N ALA A 27 15.15 -19.74 -7.66
CA ALA A 27 14.32 -20.94 -7.86
C ALA A 27 13.85 -21.50 -6.52
N PHE A 28 14.75 -21.62 -5.54
CA PHE A 28 14.42 -22.08 -4.19
C PHE A 28 13.35 -21.21 -3.52
N TYR A 29 13.52 -19.89 -3.51
CA TYR A 29 12.57 -18.99 -2.86
C TYR A 29 11.23 -18.93 -3.58
N ARG A 30 11.20 -18.95 -4.92
CA ARG A 30 9.95 -19.00 -5.69
C ARG A 30 9.12 -20.22 -5.30
N GLU A 31 9.71 -21.40 -5.31
CA GLU A 31 8.98 -22.63 -4.94
C GLU A 31 8.55 -22.63 -3.47
N LYS A 32 9.41 -22.15 -2.57
CA LYS A 32 9.07 -21.99 -1.16
C LYS A 32 7.88 -21.04 -0.95
N ILE A 33 7.84 -19.90 -1.65
CA ILE A 33 6.74 -18.94 -1.55
C ILE A 33 5.45 -19.57 -2.08
N LYS A 34 5.47 -20.22 -3.24
CA LYS A 34 4.29 -20.92 -3.80
C LYS A 34 3.73 -21.95 -2.83
N ALA A 35 4.59 -22.75 -2.22
CA ALA A 35 4.19 -23.74 -1.23
C ALA A 35 3.55 -23.09 0.01
N LEU A 36 4.15 -22.00 0.51
CA LEU A 36 3.63 -21.27 1.67
C LEU A 36 2.32 -20.54 1.38
N LEU A 37 2.13 -20.00 0.17
CA LEU A 37 0.87 -19.37 -0.22
C LEU A 37 -0.28 -20.39 -0.16
N LYS A 38 -0.07 -21.58 -0.73
CA LYS A 38 -1.05 -22.68 -0.66
C LYS A 38 -1.29 -23.12 0.79
N ALA A 39 -0.23 -23.36 1.56
CA ALA A 39 -0.34 -23.84 2.93
C ALA A 39 -1.07 -22.86 3.87
N ARG A 40 -1.01 -21.56 3.57
CA ARG A 40 -1.66 -20.50 4.37
C ARG A 40 -2.99 -20.02 3.81
N ASN A 41 -3.52 -20.69 2.79
CA ASN A 41 -4.69 -20.24 2.02
C ASN A 41 -4.56 -18.74 1.67
N ALA A 42 -3.44 -18.39 1.06
CA ALA A 42 -3.03 -17.02 0.78
C ALA A 42 -2.99 -16.76 -0.73
N VAL A 43 -3.39 -15.55 -1.11
CA VAL A 43 -3.18 -15.00 -2.45
C VAL A 43 -2.24 -13.80 -2.35
N MET A 44 -1.36 -13.63 -3.34
CA MET A 44 -0.44 -12.49 -3.40
C MET A 44 -0.94 -11.48 -4.41
N VAL A 45 -0.89 -10.19 -4.07
CA VAL A 45 -1.10 -9.08 -5.02
C VAL A 45 0.13 -8.20 -5.04
N ALA A 46 0.46 -7.65 -6.20
CA ALA A 46 1.65 -6.83 -6.38
C ALA A 46 1.34 -5.50 -7.06
N HIS A 47 1.97 -4.43 -6.60
CA HIS A 47 1.86 -3.13 -7.25
C HIS A 47 2.72 -3.06 -8.51
N TYR A 48 2.36 -2.23 -9.50
CA TYR A 48 3.15 -2.02 -10.72
C TYR A 48 4.61 -1.61 -10.51
N TYR A 49 4.96 -1.13 -9.32
CA TYR A 49 6.32 -0.66 -8.99
C TYR A 49 7.16 -1.70 -8.25
N THR A 50 6.65 -2.91 -8.00
CA THR A 50 7.46 -3.98 -7.43
C THR A 50 8.41 -4.57 -8.48
N ASP A 51 9.43 -5.30 -8.02
CA ASP A 51 10.35 -6.00 -8.91
C ASP A 51 9.61 -6.96 -9.88
N PRO A 52 10.01 -7.05 -11.16
CA PRO A 52 9.39 -7.94 -12.14
C PRO A 52 9.27 -9.41 -11.69
N GLU A 53 10.21 -9.92 -10.89
CA GLU A 53 10.15 -11.30 -10.38
C GLU A 53 8.98 -11.50 -9.42
N ILE A 54 8.67 -10.47 -8.62
CA ILE A 54 7.53 -10.44 -7.70
C ILE A 54 6.21 -10.31 -8.45
N GLN A 55 6.18 -9.47 -9.50
CA GLN A 55 5.02 -9.33 -10.38
C GLN A 55 4.68 -10.67 -11.04
N ALA A 56 5.67 -11.32 -11.66
CA ALA A 56 5.50 -12.62 -12.30
C ALA A 56 5.05 -13.70 -11.29
N LEU A 57 5.58 -13.67 -10.06
CA LEU A 57 5.17 -14.63 -9.03
C LEU A 57 3.72 -14.40 -8.57
N ALA A 58 3.24 -13.15 -8.52
CA ALA A 58 1.84 -12.86 -8.20
C ALA A 58 0.91 -13.48 -9.25
N GLU A 59 1.16 -13.22 -10.52
CA GLU A 59 0.36 -13.76 -11.63
C GLU A 59 0.42 -15.29 -11.68
N GLU A 60 1.61 -15.88 -11.56
CA GLU A 60 1.82 -17.32 -11.58
C GLU A 60 1.07 -18.04 -10.45
N THR A 61 0.85 -17.37 -9.31
CA THR A 61 0.18 -17.94 -8.13
C THR A 61 -1.33 -17.65 -8.08
N GLY A 62 -1.90 -17.10 -9.15
CA GLY A 62 -3.33 -16.78 -9.24
C GLY A 62 -3.70 -15.45 -8.58
N GLY A 63 -2.71 -14.62 -8.29
CA GLY A 63 -2.84 -13.25 -7.84
C GLY A 63 -3.00 -12.25 -8.99
N CYS A 64 -2.78 -10.97 -8.70
CA CYS A 64 -2.83 -9.90 -9.70
C CYS A 64 -1.72 -8.86 -9.53
N VAL A 65 -1.41 -8.18 -10.64
CA VAL A 65 -0.52 -7.01 -10.68
C VAL A 65 -1.38 -5.80 -11.05
N SER A 66 -1.54 -4.84 -10.14
CA SER A 66 -2.49 -3.73 -10.34
C SER A 66 -2.14 -2.47 -9.54
N ASP A 67 -2.96 -1.43 -9.67
CA ASP A 67 -2.93 -0.27 -8.79
C ASP A 67 -3.44 -0.60 -7.37
N SER A 68 -3.30 0.35 -6.44
CA SER A 68 -3.64 0.18 -5.03
C SER A 68 -5.11 -0.14 -4.75
N LEU A 69 -6.05 0.45 -5.50
CA LEU A 69 -7.47 0.23 -5.27
C LEU A 69 -7.90 -1.12 -5.83
N GLU A 70 -7.42 -1.48 -7.01
CA GLU A 70 -7.73 -2.77 -7.62
C GLU A 70 -7.12 -3.93 -6.81
N MET A 71 -5.91 -3.78 -6.27
CA MET A 71 -5.32 -4.78 -5.37
C MET A 71 -6.21 -5.04 -4.14
N ALA A 72 -6.73 -3.97 -3.54
CA ALA A 72 -7.58 -4.08 -2.36
C ALA A 72 -8.96 -4.68 -2.69
N ARG A 73 -9.55 -4.33 -3.85
CA ARG A 73 -10.80 -4.91 -4.36
C ARG A 73 -10.66 -6.39 -4.70
N PHE A 74 -9.60 -6.75 -5.44
CA PHE A 74 -9.27 -8.14 -5.74
C PHE A 74 -9.15 -8.94 -4.45
N GLY A 75 -8.35 -8.45 -3.50
CA GLY A 75 -8.14 -9.09 -2.21
C GLY A 75 -9.42 -9.34 -1.43
N SER A 76 -10.33 -8.36 -1.41
CA SER A 76 -11.65 -8.47 -0.78
C SER A 76 -12.53 -9.54 -1.41
N ASN A 77 -12.54 -9.61 -2.75
CA ASN A 77 -13.39 -10.53 -3.49
C ASN A 77 -12.81 -11.95 -3.62
N HIS A 78 -11.51 -12.12 -3.39
CA HIS A 78 -10.84 -13.41 -3.49
C HIS A 78 -11.22 -14.34 -2.32
N SER A 79 -11.31 -15.65 -2.57
CA SER A 79 -11.74 -16.65 -1.58
C SER A 79 -10.70 -16.96 -0.49
N ALA A 80 -9.42 -16.70 -0.78
CA ALA A 80 -8.30 -16.86 0.17
C ALA A 80 -8.54 -16.10 1.48
N THR A 81 -8.25 -16.71 2.62
CA THR A 81 -8.38 -16.10 3.96
C THR A 81 -7.21 -15.16 4.29
N THR A 82 -6.10 -15.31 3.56
CA THR A 82 -4.90 -14.51 3.72
C THR A 82 -4.59 -13.74 2.43
N LEU A 83 -4.22 -12.48 2.55
CA LEU A 83 -3.79 -11.64 1.45
C LEU A 83 -2.36 -11.14 1.71
N LEU A 84 -1.43 -11.48 0.82
CA LEU A 84 -0.07 -10.93 0.84
C LEU A 84 0.00 -9.74 -0.11
N VAL A 85 0.18 -8.54 0.44
CA VAL A 85 0.29 -7.29 -0.34
C VAL A 85 1.77 -6.97 -0.54
N ALA A 86 2.26 -7.17 -1.76
CA ALA A 86 3.56 -6.68 -2.21
C ALA A 86 3.41 -5.22 -2.68
N GLY A 87 3.51 -4.30 -1.72
CA GLY A 87 3.36 -2.86 -1.92
C GLY A 87 3.85 -2.09 -0.70
N VAL A 88 3.42 -0.84 -0.57
CA VAL A 88 3.75 0.04 0.57
C VAL A 88 2.65 0.02 1.64
N ARG A 89 2.96 0.49 2.85
CA ARG A 89 2.15 0.30 4.07
C ARG A 89 0.69 0.71 3.90
N PHE A 90 0.43 1.91 3.38
CA PHE A 90 -0.95 2.38 3.20
C PHE A 90 -1.78 1.46 2.28
N MET A 91 -1.14 0.74 1.34
CA MET A 91 -1.83 -0.21 0.45
C MET A 91 -2.28 -1.44 1.24
N GLY A 92 -1.41 -1.97 2.12
CA GLY A 92 -1.76 -3.05 3.04
C GLY A 92 -2.86 -2.65 4.02
N GLU A 93 -2.77 -1.43 4.57
CA GLU A 93 -3.82 -0.85 5.41
C GLU A 93 -5.16 -0.73 4.67
N THR A 94 -5.13 -0.24 3.43
CA THR A 94 -6.33 -0.13 2.58
C THR A 94 -6.95 -1.50 2.31
N ALA A 95 -6.13 -2.51 1.99
CA ALA A 95 -6.59 -3.87 1.82
C ALA A 95 -7.21 -4.44 3.10
N LYS A 96 -6.65 -4.13 4.27
CA LYS A 96 -7.21 -4.53 5.58
C LYS A 96 -8.52 -3.83 5.90
N ILE A 97 -8.66 -2.55 5.56
CA ILE A 97 -9.92 -1.79 5.71
C ILE A 97 -11.03 -2.42 4.86
N LEU A 98 -10.75 -2.81 3.61
CA LEU A 98 -11.75 -3.44 2.74
C LEU A 98 -11.98 -4.93 3.04
N SER A 99 -11.04 -5.59 3.72
CA SER A 99 -11.10 -7.01 4.06
C SER A 99 -10.90 -7.24 5.56
N PRO A 100 -11.82 -6.74 6.42
CA PRO A 100 -11.62 -6.75 7.87
C PRO A 100 -11.42 -8.15 8.45
N GLU A 101 -12.03 -9.17 7.86
CA GLU A 101 -11.94 -10.56 8.32
C GLU A 101 -10.71 -11.32 7.79
N LYS A 102 -10.01 -10.79 6.76
CA LYS A 102 -8.84 -11.46 6.20
C LYS A 102 -7.58 -11.11 6.98
N THR A 103 -6.64 -12.05 7.01
CA THR A 103 -5.28 -11.74 7.44
C THR A 103 -4.55 -11.05 6.30
N VAL A 104 -4.08 -9.82 6.53
CA VAL A 104 -3.29 -9.07 5.54
C VAL A 104 -1.83 -9.07 5.98
N LEU A 105 -0.96 -9.53 5.09
CA LEU A 105 0.48 -9.59 5.30
C LEU A 105 1.18 -8.65 4.34
N MET A 106 2.29 -8.09 4.79
CA MET A 106 3.23 -7.35 3.97
C MET A 106 4.62 -7.95 4.17
N PRO A 107 5.47 -8.00 3.12
CA PRO A 107 6.86 -8.45 3.28
C PRO A 107 7.65 -7.64 4.33
N THR A 108 7.36 -6.34 4.42
CA THR A 108 7.93 -5.41 5.39
C THR A 108 6.98 -4.23 5.61
N LEU A 109 6.82 -3.80 6.86
CA LEU A 109 6.03 -2.60 7.20
C LEU A 109 6.84 -1.31 7.01
N GLN A 110 8.13 -1.42 6.71
CA GLN A 110 9.04 -0.32 6.39
C GLN A 110 8.99 0.07 4.90
N ALA A 111 8.20 -0.64 4.08
CA ALA A 111 7.88 -0.17 2.74
C ALA A 111 6.88 0.99 2.83
N GLU A 112 7.37 2.22 2.76
CA GLU A 112 6.58 3.43 3.00
C GLU A 112 6.44 4.30 1.74
N CYS A 113 5.55 5.29 1.80
CA CYS A 113 5.36 6.30 0.76
C CYS A 113 5.66 7.68 1.35
N SER A 114 6.48 8.47 0.68
CA SER A 114 6.81 9.83 1.14
C SER A 114 5.57 10.73 1.26
N LEU A 115 4.54 10.51 0.42
CA LEU A 115 3.27 11.25 0.52
C LEU A 115 2.47 10.89 1.78
N ASP A 116 2.52 9.62 2.19
CA ASP A 116 1.91 9.16 3.44
C ASP A 116 2.65 9.78 4.64
N LEU A 117 3.97 9.68 4.64
CA LEU A 117 4.81 10.23 5.72
C LEU A 117 4.73 11.76 5.82
N GLY A 118 4.55 12.44 4.69
CA GLY A 118 4.36 13.89 4.61
C GLY A 118 2.98 14.37 5.09
N CYS A 119 2.09 13.48 5.52
CA CYS A 119 0.79 13.82 6.09
C CYS A 119 0.60 13.18 7.48
N PRO A 120 1.29 13.68 8.53
CA PRO A 120 1.11 13.17 9.88
C PRO A 120 -0.30 13.45 10.41
N ILE A 121 -0.90 12.45 11.07
CA ILE A 121 -2.27 12.54 11.57
C ILE A 121 -2.48 13.69 12.57
N GLU A 122 -1.50 13.98 13.43
CA GLU A 122 -1.65 15.03 14.45
C GLU A 122 -1.74 16.42 13.82
N GLU A 123 -0.88 16.71 12.83
CA GLU A 123 -0.90 17.97 12.09
C GLU A 123 -2.17 18.07 11.23
N PHE A 124 -2.58 16.97 10.61
CA PHE A 124 -3.79 16.91 9.81
C PHE A 124 -5.05 17.14 10.65
N ASN A 125 -5.15 16.53 11.83
CA ASN A 125 -6.25 16.72 12.76
C ASN A 125 -6.38 18.19 13.18
N ALA A 126 -5.26 18.80 13.60
CA ALA A 126 -5.24 20.21 13.99
C ALA A 126 -5.69 21.13 12.82
N PHE A 127 -5.29 20.80 11.58
CA PHE A 127 -5.74 21.53 10.40
C PHE A 127 -7.25 21.38 10.14
N CYS A 128 -7.81 20.17 10.25
CA CYS A 128 -9.24 19.94 10.09
C CYS A 128 -10.06 20.63 11.20
N ASP A 129 -9.59 20.58 12.44
CA ASP A 129 -10.26 21.21 13.60
C ASP A 129 -10.32 22.74 13.48
N ALA A 130 -9.31 23.35 12.85
CA ALA A 130 -9.29 24.78 12.55
C ALA A 130 -10.25 25.18 11.41
N HIS A 131 -10.75 24.22 10.63
CA HIS A 131 -11.63 24.45 9.46
C HIS A 131 -12.83 23.48 9.45
N PRO A 132 -13.69 23.51 10.50
CA PRO A 132 -14.73 22.51 10.69
C PRO A 132 -15.87 22.57 9.67
N ASP A 133 -15.97 23.65 8.90
CA ASP A 133 -16.97 23.88 7.84
C ASP A 133 -16.59 23.27 6.49
N ARG A 134 -15.42 22.62 6.39
CA ARG A 134 -14.87 22.10 5.13
C ARG A 134 -15.05 20.60 4.99
N THR A 135 -15.38 20.16 3.77
CA THR A 135 -15.29 18.76 3.38
C THR A 135 -13.83 18.34 3.26
N VAL A 136 -13.47 17.27 3.95
CA VAL A 136 -12.12 16.70 3.99
C VAL A 136 -12.00 15.59 2.95
N VAL A 137 -11.25 15.85 1.90
CA VAL A 137 -10.95 14.88 0.83
C VAL A 137 -9.47 14.52 0.89
N VAL A 138 -9.15 13.24 1.07
CA VAL A 138 -7.77 12.76 1.15
C VAL A 138 -7.42 11.82 0.01
N TYR A 139 -6.17 11.86 -0.40
CA TYR A 139 -5.66 10.94 -1.40
C TYR A 139 -5.48 9.53 -0.81
N ALA A 140 -5.67 8.48 -1.61
CA ALA A 140 -5.54 7.10 -1.18
C ALA A 140 -4.13 6.77 -0.64
N ASN A 141 -3.11 7.53 -1.05
CA ASN A 141 -1.72 7.41 -0.61
C ASN A 141 -1.47 8.11 0.75
N THR A 142 -2.35 7.89 1.72
CA THR A 142 -2.27 8.41 3.10
C THR A 142 -2.53 7.28 4.09
N SER A 143 -2.14 7.43 5.35
CA SER A 143 -2.34 6.38 6.36
C SER A 143 -3.82 6.08 6.65
N ALA A 144 -4.09 4.91 7.21
CA ALA A 144 -5.43 4.57 7.72
C ALA A 144 -5.97 5.61 8.71
N ALA A 145 -5.10 6.18 9.56
CA ALA A 145 -5.49 7.19 10.53
C ALA A 145 -5.96 8.48 9.86
N VAL A 146 -5.25 8.94 8.82
CA VAL A 146 -5.66 10.10 8.01
C VAL A 146 -6.95 9.82 7.25
N LYS A 147 -7.09 8.62 6.66
CA LYS A 147 -8.34 8.19 6.03
C LYS A 147 -9.54 8.21 6.98
N ALA A 148 -9.34 7.82 8.24
CA ALA A 148 -10.40 7.81 9.25
C ALA A 148 -10.89 9.22 9.63
N ARG A 149 -10.07 10.26 9.40
CA ARG A 149 -10.44 11.66 9.63
C ARG A 149 -11.17 12.29 8.43
N ALA A 150 -11.09 11.67 7.26
CA ALA A 150 -11.61 12.24 6.01
C ALA A 150 -13.07 11.87 5.74
N ASP A 151 -13.77 12.75 5.03
CA ASP A 151 -15.10 12.48 4.50
C ASP A 151 -15.02 11.60 3.23
N TRP A 152 -14.00 11.82 2.41
CA TRP A 152 -13.80 11.12 1.14
C TRP A 152 -12.35 10.69 0.93
N VAL A 153 -12.16 9.49 0.37
CA VAL A 153 -10.86 9.01 -0.11
C VAL A 153 -10.89 8.94 -1.64
N VAL A 154 -9.91 9.58 -2.29
CA VAL A 154 -9.82 9.63 -3.76
C VAL A 154 -8.52 9.01 -4.30
N THR A 155 -8.57 8.50 -5.53
CA THR A 155 -7.39 8.09 -6.31
C THR A 155 -7.18 9.04 -7.49
N SER A 156 -6.05 8.91 -8.18
CA SER A 156 -5.68 9.81 -9.29
C SER A 156 -6.68 9.72 -10.45
N SER A 157 -7.35 8.58 -10.60
CA SER A 157 -8.36 8.33 -11.62
C SER A 157 -9.73 8.94 -11.34
N ILE A 158 -10.04 9.34 -10.09
CA ILE A 158 -11.38 9.82 -9.70
C ILE A 158 -11.42 11.25 -9.16
N CYS A 159 -10.27 11.91 -9.00
CA CYS A 159 -10.16 13.27 -8.42
C CYS A 159 -11.00 14.34 -9.15
N GLY A 160 -11.30 14.16 -10.45
CA GLY A 160 -12.11 15.10 -11.24
C GLY A 160 -13.63 14.83 -11.27
N ARG A 161 -14.16 13.96 -10.41
CA ARG A 161 -15.61 13.61 -10.38
C ARG A 161 -16.26 13.78 -9.01
N ALA A 162 -15.62 14.56 -8.13
CA ALA A 162 -16.16 14.87 -6.81
C ALA A 162 -17.15 16.03 -6.96
N ASP A 163 -18.36 15.70 -7.43
CA ASP A 163 -19.49 16.61 -7.60
C ASP A 163 -20.60 16.22 -6.61
#